data_AF-A0A7V2WNS5-F1
#
_entry.id   AF-A0A7V2WNS5-F1
#
_cell.length_a   1.000
_cell.length_b   1.000
_cell.length_c   1.000
_cell.angle_alpha   90.00
_cell.angle_beta   90.00
_cell.angle_gamma   90.00
#
_symmetry.space_group_name_H-M   'P 1'
#
loop_
_entity.id
_entity.type
_entity.pdbx_description
1 polymer ?
#
loop_
_entity_poly.entity_id
_entity_poly.type
_entity_poly.pdbx_seq_one_letter_code
_entity_poly.pdbx_strand_id
1 'polypeptide(L)' 'MKTPCLDKLLKPKSMAVIGGREAEKVIEQALAFSFDGPVWPVHRRKKQVCGLPCYGSVSELPGVP' A
#
# COMPACT_ATOMS: atom_id res chain seq x y z
N MET A 1 6.84 28.51 11.54
CA MET A 1 6.26 27.26 11.02
C MET A 1 7.16 26.10 11.42
N LYS A 2 6.64 25.01 12.00
CA LYS A 2 7.43 23.79 12.23
C LYS A 2 7.58 23.05 10.90
N THR A 3 8.80 22.68 10.54
CA THR A 3 9.04 21.79 9.38
C THR A 3 8.36 20.44 9.67
N PRO A 4 7.49 19.94 8.78
CA PRO A 4 6.84 18.67 9.01
C PRO A 4 7.87 17.55 8.98
N CYS A 5 7.80 16.68 9.98
CA CYS A 5 8.58 15.46 10.05
C CYS A 5 8.12 14.49 8.95
N LEU A 6 8.99 14.19 7.98
CA LEU A 6 8.68 13.37 6.80
C LEU A 6 8.94 11.88 7.00
N ASP A 7 9.30 11.44 8.21
CA ASP A 7 9.64 10.04 8.50
C ASP A 7 8.54 9.05 8.06
N LYS A 8 7.26 9.40 8.21
CA LYS A 8 6.15 8.54 7.76
C LYS A 8 6.09 8.36 6.23
N LEU A 9 6.55 9.35 5.47
CA LEU A 9 6.56 9.31 4.01
C LEU A 9 7.79 8.57 3.49
N LEU A 10 8.95 8.81 4.11
CA LEU A 10 10.23 8.26 3.65
C LEU A 10 10.53 6.88 4.23
N LYS A 11 9.94 6.53 5.38
CA LYS A 11 10.11 5.25 6.10
C LYS A 11 8.74 4.73 6.56
N PRO A 12 7.81 4.45 5.64
CA PRO A 12 6.50 3.96 6.01
C PRO A 12 6.63 2.59 6.67
N LYS A 13 5.81 2.33 7.69
CA LYS A 13 5.71 1.02 8.34
C LYS A 13 4.70 0.09 7.66
N SER A 14 3.91 0.63 6.75
CA SER A 14 2.78 0.00 6.06
C SER A 14 2.47 0.81 4.81
N MET A 15 1.81 0.22 3.82
CA MET A 15 1.48 0.92 2.58
C MET A 15 0.12 0.49 2.04
N ALA A 16 -0.76 1.46 1.77
CA ALA A 16 -1.96 1.24 0.97
C ALA A 16 -1.70 1.70 -0.47
N VAL A 17 -1.89 0.82 -1.45
CA VAL A 17 -1.66 1.14 -2.88
C VAL A 17 -3.00 1.10 -3.61
N ILE A 18 -3.47 2.28 -4.01
CA ILE A 18 -4.79 2.46 -4.61
C ILE A 18 -4.63 2.58 -6.13
N GLY A 19 -5.37 1.77 -6.88
CA GLY A 19 -5.42 1.91 -8.34
C GLY A 19 -5.54 0.59 -9.10
N GLY A 20 -5.28 0.67 -10.40
CA GLY A 20 -5.34 -0.44 -11.33
C GLY A 20 -3.96 -1.02 -11.61
N ARG A 21 -3.60 -1.12 -12.90
CA ARG A 21 -2.37 -1.78 -13.37
C ARG A 21 -1.09 -1.18 -12.80
N GLU A 22 -1.05 0.13 -12.62
CA GLU A 22 0.10 0.86 -12.08
C GLU A 22 0.31 0.55 -10.61
N ALA A 23 -0.78 0.39 -9.84
CA ALA A 23 -0.72 -0.05 -8.45
C ALA A 23 -0.14 -1.46 -8.34
N GLU A 24 -0.51 -2.37 -9.25
CA GLU A 24 0.07 -3.73 -9.27
C GLU A 24 1.58 -3.68 -9.47
N LYS A 25 2.07 -2.89 -10.44
CA LYS A 25 3.51 -2.72 -10.65
C LYS A 25 4.24 -2.17 -9.43
N VAL A 26 3.64 -1.18 -8.75
CA VAL A 26 4.22 -0.62 -7.51
C VAL A 26 4.32 -1.70 -6.43
N ILE A 27 3.27 -2.52 -6.27
CA ILE A 27 3.25 -3.62 -5.31
C ILE A 27 4.29 -4.69 -5.68
N GLU A 28 4.38 -5.09 -6.96
CA GLU A 28 5.38 -6.03 -7.45
C GLU A 28 6.81 -5.58 -7.08
N GLN A 29 7.12 -4.30 -7.30
CA GLN A 29 8.42 -3.75 -6.93
C GLN A 29 8.61 -3.69 -5.42
N ALA A 30 7.62 -3.23 -4.65
CA ALA A 30 7.72 -3.18 -3.20
C ALA A 30 8.00 -4.56 -2.59
N LEU A 31 7.37 -5.61 -3.12
CA LEU A 31 7.63 -7.00 -2.72
C LEU A 31 9.03 -7.47 -3.16
N ALA A 32 9.46 -7.13 -4.38
CA ALA A 32 10.79 -7.49 -4.88
C ALA A 32 11.92 -6.84 -4.07
N PHE A 33 11.73 -5.61 -3.61
CA PHE A 33 12.65 -4.90 -2.72
C PHE A 33 12.56 -5.34 -1.25
N SER A 34 11.74 -6.36 -0.93
CA SER A 34 11.55 -6.86 0.43
C SER A 34 11.09 -5.78 1.40
N PHE A 35 10.05 -5.02 1.05
CA PHE A 35 9.44 -4.09 1.99
C PHE A 35 8.91 -4.83 3.23
N ASP A 36 9.39 -4.45 4.41
CA ASP A 36 9.14 -5.16 5.67
C ASP A 36 7.71 -4.98 6.24
N GLY A 37 6.99 -3.96 5.76
CA GLY A 37 5.65 -3.62 6.25
C GLY A 37 4.51 -4.32 5.48
N PRO A 38 3.29 -4.35 6.04
CA PRO A 38 2.14 -4.84 5.30
C PRO A 38 1.83 -3.92 4.10
N VAL A 39 1.57 -4.54 2.95
CA VAL A 39 1.13 -3.89 1.72
C VAL A 39 -0.32 -4.26 1.47
N TRP A 40 -1.18 -3.25 1.30
CA TRP A 40 -2.61 -3.42 1.08
C TRP A 40 -3.02 -2.84 -0.27
N PRO A 41 -3.28 -3.69 -1.28
CA PRO A 41 -3.90 -3.25 -2.52
C PRO A 41 -5.33 -2.77 -2.28
N VAL A 42 -5.71 -1.65 -2.87
CA VAL A 42 -7.07 -1.10 -2.79
C VAL A 42 -7.64 -0.92 -4.19
N HIS A 43 -8.71 -1.66 -4.50
CA HIS A 43 -9.39 -1.60 -5.79
C HIS A 43 -10.83 -2.10 -5.68
N ARG A 44 -11.77 -1.35 -6.26
CA ARG A 44 -13.23 -1.61 -6.11
C ARG A 44 -13.71 -2.99 -6.61
N ARG A 45 -13.01 -3.60 -7.56
CA ARG A 45 -13.47 -4.84 -8.24
C ARG A 45 -12.53 -6.03 -8.10
N LYS A 46 -11.28 -5.79 -7.75
CA LYS A 46 -10.27 -6.87 -7.69
C LYS A 46 -10.31 -7.44 -6.29
N LYS A 47 -10.30 -8.76 -6.17
CA LYS A 47 -10.24 -9.44 -4.87
C LYS A 47 -8.82 -9.74 -4.43
N GLN A 48 -7.88 -9.76 -5.38
CA GLN A 48 -6.46 -10.00 -5.14
C GLN A 48 -5.61 -9.19 -6.14
N VAL A 49 -4.42 -8.79 -5.70
CA VAL A 49 -3.37 -8.14 -6.51
C VAL A 49 -2.03 -8.68 -6.04
N CYS A 50 -1.18 -9.16 -6.95
CA CYS A 50 0.14 -9.72 -6.62
C CYS A 50 0.11 -10.83 -5.54
N GLY A 51 -0.97 -11.62 -5.48
CA GLY A 51 -1.18 -12.65 -4.46
C GLY A 51 -1.63 -12.13 -3.09
N LEU A 52 -1.75 -10.82 -2.91
CA LEU A 52 -2.24 -10.18 -1.69
C LEU A 52 -3.76 -9.96 -1.73
N PRO A 53 -4.47 -10.08 -0.58
CA PRO A 53 -5.87 -9.68 -0.48
C PRO A 53 -6.07 -8.21 -0.84
N CYS A 54 -7.04 -7.91 -1.70
CA CYS A 54 -7.35 -6.55 -2.12
C CYS A 54 -8.63 -6.04 -1.45
N TYR A 55 -8.57 -4.82 -0.92
CA TYR A 55 -9.65 -4.17 -0.19
C TYR A 55 -10.48 -3.27 -1.12
N GLY A 56 -11.78 -3.14 -0.85
CA GLY A 56 -12.68 -2.33 -1.68
C GLY A 56 -12.48 -0.82 -1.49
N SER A 57 -12.03 -0.42 -0.30
CA SER A 57 -11.78 0.97 0.10
C SER A 57 -10.71 1.08 1.19
N VAL A 58 -10.18 2.28 1.38
CA VAL A 58 -9.18 2.58 2.43
C VAL A 58 -9.76 2.37 3.84
N SER A 59 -11.08 2.54 4.01
CA SER A 59 -11.76 2.37 5.30
C SER A 59 -11.84 0.91 5.76
N GLU A 60 -11.61 -0.05 4.87
CA GLU A 60 -11.63 -1.49 5.16
C GLU A 60 -10.25 -2.04 5.56
N LEU A 61 -9.21 -1.19 5.57
CA LEU A 61 -7.85 -1.62 5.88
C LEU A 61 -7.72 -2.09 7.33
N PRO A 62 -6.92 -3.13 7.60
CA PRO A 62 -6.76 -3.69 8.95
C PRO A 62 -5.87 -2.84 9.87
N GLY A 63 -5.33 -1.74 9.36
CA GLY A 63 -4.42 -0.85 10.09
C GLY A 63 -4.27 0.50 9.42
N VAL A 64 -3.40 1.32 10.00
CA VAL A 64 -3.12 2.67 9.51
C VAL A 64 -2.01 2.60 8.48
N PRO A 65 -2.22 3.01 7.22
CA PRO A 65 -1.16 3.15 6.24
C PRO A 65 -0.20 4.30 6.60
#